data_AF-A0AAE1U079-F1
#
_entry.id   AF-A0AAE1U079-F1
#
_cell.length_a   1.000
_cell.length_b   1.000
_cell.length_c   1.000
_cell.angle_alpha   90.00
_cell.angle_beta   90.00
_cell.angle_gamma   90.00
#
_symmetry.space_group_name_H-M   'P 1'
#
loop_
_entity.id
_entity.type
_entity.pdbx_description
1 polymer ?
#
loop_
_entity_poly.entity_id
_entity_poly.type
_entity_poly.pdbx_seq_one_letter_code
_entity_poly.pdbx_strand_id
1 'polypeptide(L)'
;MEARTRQGGKKKCRECNQFEELDEDLRCTTCATPEDKEECRTCKRKVREIDNAIKCDGCKPWNHIGCEKVGKNYYKALKEEDGATWFCKICKQTILSSFGQLAKLREDYKEVMKKMQGITNKNEGIDERVKIIEEKMEGKDEDIVNKVTNSLLL
;
A
#
# COMPACT_ATOMS: atom_id res chain seq x y z
N MET A 1 54.80 51.34 -0.49
CA MET A 1 53.33 51.41 -0.30
C MET A 1 52.81 49.98 -0.35
N GLU A 2 52.67 49.34 0.81
CA GLU A 2 52.23 47.95 0.90
C GLU A 2 50.70 47.90 0.98
N ALA A 3 50.09 47.18 0.04
CA ALA A 3 48.65 46.94 0.02
C ALA A 3 48.28 45.97 1.15
N ARG A 4 47.48 46.47 2.10
CA ARG A 4 46.87 45.65 3.16
C ARG A 4 45.76 44.80 2.55
N THR A 5 46.02 43.52 2.35
CA THR A 5 45.01 42.51 1.99
C THR A 5 44.02 42.36 3.16
N ARG A 6 42.75 42.67 2.94
CA ARG A 6 41.68 42.49 3.94
C ARG A 6 41.45 41.00 4.16
N GLN A 7 41.70 40.53 5.38
CA GLN A 7 41.29 39.18 5.81
C GLN A 7 39.75 39.10 5.80
N GLY A 8 39.21 38.16 5.00
CA GLY A 8 37.78 37.87 4.94
C GLY A 8 37.27 37.28 6.26
N GLY A 9 36.40 38.02 6.95
CA GLY A 9 35.76 37.53 8.17
C GLY A 9 34.69 36.51 7.84
N LYS A 10 34.87 35.26 8.31
CA LYS A 10 33.83 34.21 8.24
C LYS A 10 32.60 34.66 9.01
N LYS A 11 31.46 34.79 8.35
CA LYS A 11 30.18 35.13 9.00
C LYS A 11 29.41 33.85 9.30
N LYS A 12 28.79 33.81 10.48
CA LYS A 12 27.96 32.68 10.91
C LYS A 12 26.64 32.71 10.16
N CYS A 13 26.29 31.64 9.44
CA CYS A 13 24.98 31.52 8.80
C CYS A 13 23.89 31.49 9.88
N ARG A 14 22.90 32.38 9.80
CA ARG A 14 21.80 32.45 10.77
C ARG A 14 20.91 31.19 10.76
N GLU A 15 20.94 30.43 9.67
CA GLU A 15 20.03 29.29 9.49
C GLU A 15 20.66 27.93 9.85
N CYS A 16 21.93 27.70 9.53
CA CYS A 16 22.64 26.45 9.89
C CYS A 16 23.63 26.63 11.04
N ASN A 17 23.84 27.86 11.52
CA ASN A 17 24.71 28.21 12.65
C ASN A 17 26.19 27.80 12.46
N GLN A 18 26.61 27.49 11.22
CA GLN A 18 27.99 27.16 10.85
C GLN A 18 28.74 28.39 10.32
N PHE A 19 30.06 28.40 10.48
CA PHE A 19 30.96 29.46 9.99
C PHE A 19 31.50 29.05 8.62
N GLU A 20 31.04 29.70 7.56
CA GLU A 20 31.42 29.33 6.20
C GLU A 20 31.71 30.56 5.33
N GLU A 21 32.43 30.30 4.23
CA GLU A 21 32.61 31.27 3.15
C GLU A 21 31.25 31.48 2.48
N LEU A 22 30.75 32.71 2.58
CA LEU A 22 29.55 33.09 1.88
C LEU A 22 29.90 33.30 0.40
N ASP A 23 28.99 32.93 -0.50
CA ASP A 23 29.15 33.26 -1.92
C ASP A 23 29.10 34.79 -2.16
N GLU A 24 29.31 35.22 -3.41
CA GLU A 24 29.27 36.64 -3.81
C GLU A 24 27.94 37.33 -3.46
N ASP A 25 26.87 36.55 -3.26
CA ASP A 25 25.53 37.01 -2.88
C ASP A 25 25.23 36.85 -1.37
N LEU A 26 26.25 36.59 -0.55
CA LEU A 26 26.14 36.35 0.89
C LEU A 26 25.22 35.16 1.29
N ARG A 27 24.99 34.20 0.39
CA ARG A 27 24.22 32.98 0.66
C ARG A 27 25.15 31.86 1.12
N CYS A 28 24.64 31.00 2.01
CA CYS A 28 25.40 29.85 2.47
C CYS A 28 25.27 28.70 1.45
N THR A 29 26.42 28.29 0.90
CA THR A 29 26.53 27.32 -0.19
C THR A 29 26.15 25.90 0.22
N THR A 30 26.21 25.58 1.52
CA THR A 30 25.73 24.30 2.09
C THR A 30 24.22 24.25 2.32
N CYS A 31 23.54 25.39 2.34
CA CYS A 31 22.10 25.47 2.56
C CYS A 31 21.29 25.76 1.29
N ALA A 32 21.95 26.20 0.21
CA ALA A 32 21.33 26.54 -1.06
C ALA A 32 21.65 25.53 -2.17
N THR A 33 20.71 24.61 -2.42
CA THR A 33 20.32 24.22 -3.79
C THR A 33 18.79 24.28 -3.87
N PRO A 34 18.20 24.92 -4.90
CA PRO A 34 16.80 25.38 -4.81
C PRO A 34 15.74 24.41 -5.36
N GLU A 35 16.08 23.22 -5.88
CA GLU A 35 15.14 22.60 -6.83
C GLU A 35 14.17 21.55 -6.29
N ASP A 36 14.40 20.82 -5.19
CA ASP A 36 13.39 19.82 -4.72
C ASP A 36 13.42 19.54 -3.20
N LYS A 37 13.46 20.57 -2.35
CA LYS A 37 13.37 20.34 -0.89
C LYS A 37 11.92 20.07 -0.48
N GLU A 38 11.56 18.79 -0.35
CA GLU A 38 10.26 18.33 0.16
C GLU A 38 9.96 18.93 1.56
N GLU A 39 8.70 19.31 1.81
CA GLU A 39 8.27 19.85 3.10
C GLU A 39 7.93 18.74 4.11
N CYS A 40 8.21 18.99 5.38
CA CYS A 40 7.75 18.12 6.46
C CYS A 40 6.22 18.13 6.48
N ARG A 41 5.60 16.96 6.35
CA ARG A 41 4.13 16.85 6.33
C ARG A 41 3.47 17.45 7.57
N THR A 42 4.08 17.29 8.74
CA THR A 42 3.53 17.68 10.03
C THR A 42 3.73 19.16 10.36
N CYS A 43 4.94 19.71 10.22
CA CYS A 43 5.22 21.12 10.59
C CYS A 43 5.28 22.08 9.39
N LYS A 44 5.16 21.59 8.16
CA LYS A 44 5.23 22.37 6.90
C LYS A 44 6.54 23.12 6.66
N ARG A 45 7.57 22.89 7.48
CA ARG A 45 8.91 23.43 7.25
C ARG A 45 9.66 22.53 6.27
N LYS A 46 10.47 23.13 5.40
CA LYS A 46 11.35 22.42 4.48
C LYS A 46 12.26 21.44 5.22
N VAL A 47 12.37 20.21 4.70
CA VAL A 47 13.30 19.22 5.21
C VAL A 47 14.64 19.42 4.50
N ARG A 48 15.69 19.61 5.28
CA ARG A 48 17.07 19.79 4.80
C ARG A 48 17.84 18.48 4.96
N GLU A 49 18.92 18.29 4.22
CA GLU A 49 19.78 17.09 4.36
C GLU A 49 20.38 16.95 5.76
N ILE A 50 20.70 18.08 6.40
CA ILE A 50 21.19 18.14 7.78
C ILE A 50 20.12 17.83 8.83
N ASP A 51 18.84 17.87 8.45
CA ASP A 51 17.76 17.61 9.38
C ASP A 51 17.66 16.11 9.67
N ASN A 52 17.40 15.77 10.92
CA ASN A 52 16.96 14.43 11.26
C ASN A 52 15.52 14.24 10.78
N ALA A 53 15.38 13.71 9.58
CA ALA A 53 14.11 13.42 8.95
C ALA A 53 14.09 11.99 8.38
N ILE A 54 12.87 11.50 8.19
CA ILE A 54 12.59 10.17 7.66
C ILE A 54 11.44 10.25 6.65
N LYS A 55 11.57 9.52 5.55
CA LYS A 55 10.54 9.42 4.50
C LYS A 55 9.59 8.28 4.84
N CYS A 56 8.30 8.51 4.71
CA CYS A 56 7.30 7.46 4.96
C CYS A 56 7.25 6.47 3.81
N ASP A 57 7.40 5.16 4.06
CA ASP A 57 7.34 4.15 3.00
C ASP A 57 5.94 3.96 2.42
N GLY A 58 4.90 4.29 3.19
CA GLY A 58 3.51 4.18 2.76
C GLY A 58 3.07 5.33 1.84
N CYS A 59 3.08 6.56 2.36
CA CYS A 59 2.58 7.72 1.59
C CYS A 59 3.65 8.51 0.85
N LYS A 60 4.94 8.32 1.17
CA LYS A 60 6.12 9.01 0.61
C LYS A 60 6.51 10.42 1.12
N PRO A 61 5.75 11.21 1.91
CA PRO A 61 6.26 12.45 2.48
C PRO A 61 7.39 12.27 3.49
N TRP A 62 8.25 13.29 3.57
CA TRP A 62 9.22 13.45 4.65
C TRP A 62 8.61 13.99 5.93
N ASN A 63 9.18 13.58 7.05
CA ASN A 63 8.85 14.08 8.37
C ASN A 63 10.10 14.23 9.22
N HIS A 64 10.24 15.36 9.91
CA HIS A 64 11.24 15.48 10.98
C HIS A 64 10.95 14.46 12.08
N ILE A 65 11.97 13.79 12.59
CA ILE A 65 11.80 12.77 13.65
C ILE A 65 11.15 13.37 14.90
N GLY A 66 11.42 14.65 15.20
CA GLY A 66 10.81 15.37 16.31
C GLY A 66 9.31 15.62 16.12
N CYS A 67 8.87 15.88 14.88
CA CYS A 67 7.46 16.09 14.57
C CYS A 67 6.66 14.78 14.75
N GLU A 68 7.24 13.65 14.36
CA GLU A 68 6.60 12.34 14.52
C GLU A 68 6.86 11.69 15.89
N LYS A 69 7.67 12.34 16.77
CA LYS A 69 8.12 11.81 18.07
C LYS A 69 8.85 10.45 17.94
N VAL A 70 9.64 10.29 16.89
CA VAL A 70 10.50 9.13 16.67
C VAL A 70 11.74 9.26 17.57
N GLY A 71 11.99 8.28 18.43
CA GLY A 71 13.14 8.27 19.32
C GLY A 71 14.47 8.21 18.55
N LYS A 72 15.50 8.92 19.02
CA LYS A 72 16.81 9.00 18.34
C LYS A 72 17.46 7.64 18.11
N ASN A 73 17.40 6.74 19.10
CA ASN A 73 17.96 5.39 18.99
C ASN A 73 17.23 4.57 17.92
N TYR A 74 15.91 4.69 17.86
CA TYR A 74 15.11 4.01 16.84
C TYR A 74 15.38 4.56 15.44
N TYR A 75 15.48 5.89 15.30
CA TYR A 75 15.88 6.51 14.04
C TYR A 75 17.27 6.06 13.58
N LYS A 76 18.22 5.93 14.51
CA LYS A 76 19.57 5.43 14.22
C LYS A 76 19.52 3.98 13.72
N ALA A 77 18.77 3.11 14.40
CA ALA A 77 18.56 1.73 13.96
C ALA A 77 17.97 1.64 12.55
N LEU A 78 16.94 2.45 12.25
CA LEU A 78 16.34 2.53 10.91
C LEU A 78 17.31 3.00 9.81
N LYS A 79 18.35 3.75 10.18
CA LYS A 79 19.39 4.22 9.24
C LYS A 79 20.50 3.20 9.03
N GLU A 80 20.76 2.35 10.02
CA GLU A 80 21.84 1.34 9.99
C GLU A 80 21.37 0.01 9.39
N GLU A 81 20.07 -0.28 9.47
CA GLU A 81 19.48 -1.51 8.95
C GLU A 81 18.98 -1.32 7.51
N ASP A 82 19.66 -1.97 6.56
CA ASP A 82 19.21 -2.03 5.18
C ASP A 82 17.86 -2.75 5.08
N GLY A 83 16.88 -2.12 4.43
CA GLY A 83 15.54 -2.67 4.27
C GLY A 83 14.58 -2.41 5.43
N ALA A 84 15.01 -1.69 6.46
CA ALA A 84 14.09 -1.24 7.51
C ALA A 84 13.02 -0.31 6.93
N THR A 85 11.75 -0.58 7.28
CA THR A 85 10.61 0.23 6.83
C THR A 85 10.07 1.10 7.96
N TRP A 86 9.64 2.30 7.60
CA TRP A 86 9.01 3.23 8.52
C TRP A 86 7.73 3.83 7.95
N PHE A 87 6.70 3.83 8.79
CA PHE A 87 5.40 4.39 8.48
C PHE A 87 5.07 5.54 9.44
N CYS A 88 4.59 6.66 8.89
CA CYS A 88 4.04 7.77 9.67
C CYS A 88 2.79 7.34 10.44
N LYS A 89 2.40 8.12 11.46
CA LYS A 89 1.23 7.80 12.31
C LYS A 89 -0.05 7.54 11.52
N ILE A 90 -0.29 8.31 10.47
CA ILE A 90 -1.48 8.17 9.61
C ILE A 90 -1.47 6.81 8.92
N CYS A 91 -0.36 6.46 8.26
CA CYS A 91 -0.22 5.16 7.60
C CYS A 91 -0.33 4.00 8.59
N LYS A 92 0.28 4.11 9.78
CA LYS A 92 0.14 3.10 10.85
C LYS A 92 -1.32 2.89 11.24
N GLN A 93 -2.06 3.97 11.43
CA GLN A 93 -3.49 3.89 11.77
C GLN A 93 -4.30 3.24 10.65
N THR A 94 -4.05 3.62 9.39
CA THR A 94 -4.72 3.01 8.23
C THR A 94 -4.45 1.51 8.17
N ILE A 95 -3.18 1.10 8.26
CA ILE A 95 -2.77 -0.31 8.22
C ILE A 95 -3.46 -1.10 9.35
N LEU A 96 -3.43 -0.57 10.58
CA LEU A 96 -4.10 -1.19 11.74
C LEU A 96 -5.61 -1.31 11.54
N SER A 97 -6.27 -0.30 10.98
CA SER A 97 -7.71 -0.34 10.70
C SER A 97 -8.08 -1.36 9.61
N SER A 98 -7.23 -1.53 8.60
CA SER A 98 -7.44 -2.48 7.52
C SER A 98 -7.27 -3.93 7.98
N PHE A 99 -6.45 -4.21 8.98
CA PHE A 99 -6.28 -5.57 9.52
C PHE A 99 -7.59 -6.15 10.07
N GLY A 100 -8.42 -5.33 10.73
CA GLY A 100 -9.73 -5.78 11.20
C GLY A 100 -10.66 -6.19 10.05
N GLN A 101 -10.64 -5.42 8.95
CA GLN A 101 -11.41 -5.74 7.75
C GLN A 101 -10.89 -7.00 7.06
N LEU A 102 -9.56 -7.22 7.02
CA LEU A 102 -8.96 -8.43 6.46
C LEU A 102 -9.34 -9.70 7.22
N ALA A 103 -9.42 -9.63 8.55
CA ALA A 103 -9.88 -10.77 9.36
C ALA A 103 -11.33 -11.14 9.04
N LYS A 104 -12.21 -10.14 8.93
CA LYS A 104 -13.61 -10.36 8.54
C LYS A 104 -13.72 -10.92 7.11
N LEU A 105 -13.01 -10.32 6.16
CA LEU A 105 -12.99 -10.78 4.77
C LEU A 105 -12.54 -12.24 4.65
N ARG A 106 -11.57 -12.68 5.47
CA ARG A 106 -11.12 -14.07 5.51
C ARG A 106 -12.24 -15.02 5.96
N GLU A 107 -13.02 -14.64 6.97
CA GLU A 107 -14.15 -15.46 7.42
C GLU A 107 -15.29 -15.47 6.40
N ASP A 108 -15.64 -14.32 5.83
CA ASP A 108 -16.64 -14.21 4.76
C ASP A 108 -16.22 -15.08 3.55
N TYR A 109 -14.93 -15.08 3.20
CA TYR A 109 -14.40 -15.92 2.13
C TYR A 109 -14.57 -17.42 2.42
N LYS A 110 -14.32 -17.88 3.66
CA LYS A 110 -14.58 -19.27 4.04
C LYS A 110 -16.06 -19.64 3.91
N GLU A 111 -16.95 -18.75 4.32
CA GLU A 111 -18.39 -18.99 4.23
C GLU A 111 -18.85 -19.08 2.77
N VAL A 112 -18.38 -18.17 1.91
CA VAL A 112 -18.65 -18.20 0.47
C VAL A 112 -18.14 -19.49 -0.16
N MET A 113 -16.91 -19.93 0.16
CA MET A 113 -16.36 -21.18 -0.35
C MET A 113 -17.17 -22.40 0.08
N LYS A 114 -17.66 -22.43 1.33
CA LYS A 114 -18.54 -23.50 1.82
C LYS A 114 -19.87 -23.52 1.06
N LYS A 115 -20.47 -22.35 0.81
CA LYS A 115 -21.69 -22.22 0.01
C LYS A 115 -21.46 -22.66 -1.44
N MET A 116 -20.34 -22.28 -2.03
CA MET A 116 -19.97 -22.64 -3.40
C MET A 116 -19.87 -24.15 -3.57
N GLN A 117 -19.17 -24.84 -2.66
CA GLN A 117 -19.09 -26.30 -2.66
C GLN A 117 -20.48 -26.95 -2.53
N GLY A 118 -21.35 -26.38 -1.69
CA GLY A 118 -22.74 -26.84 -1.57
C GLY A 118 -23.56 -26.66 -2.85
N ILE A 119 -23.31 -25.60 -3.63
CA ILE A 119 -23.95 -25.40 -4.94
C ILE A 119 -23.40 -26.40 -5.96
N THR A 120 -22.09 -26.62 -6.01
CA THR A 120 -21.47 -27.61 -6.89
C THR A 120 -22.09 -28.99 -6.68
N ASN A 121 -22.16 -29.47 -5.44
CA ASN A 121 -22.76 -30.78 -5.13
C ASN A 121 -24.25 -30.86 -5.52
N LYS A 122 -24.99 -29.75 -5.37
CA LYS A 122 -26.40 -29.68 -5.79
C LYS A 122 -26.55 -29.72 -7.30
N ASN A 123 -25.69 -29.03 -8.04
CA ASN A 123 -25.71 -29.04 -9.50
C ASN A 123 -25.38 -30.43 -10.04
N GLU A 124 -24.37 -31.11 -9.50
CA GLU A 124 -24.08 -32.51 -9.84
C GLU A 124 -25.29 -33.43 -9.60
N GLY A 125 -25.98 -33.25 -8.46
CA GLY A 125 -27.21 -34.00 -8.18
C GLY A 125 -28.40 -33.62 -9.09
N ILE A 126 -28.45 -32.40 -9.61
CA ILE A 126 -29.45 -31.98 -10.60
C ILE A 126 -29.13 -32.61 -11.96
N ASP A 127 -27.88 -32.60 -12.38
CA ASP A 127 -27.44 -33.18 -13.65
C ASP A 127 -27.81 -34.67 -13.72
N GLU A 128 -27.58 -35.43 -12.64
CA GLU A 128 -27.99 -36.83 -12.56
C GLU A 128 -29.52 -37.00 -12.64
N ARG A 129 -30.28 -36.13 -11.97
CA ARG A 129 -31.76 -36.18 -12.02
C ARG A 129 -32.29 -35.83 -13.41
N VAL A 130 -31.66 -34.89 -14.11
CA VAL A 130 -32.01 -34.53 -15.49
C VAL A 130 -31.78 -35.73 -16.40
N LYS A 131 -30.61 -36.38 -16.30
CA LYS A 131 -30.29 -37.59 -17.07
C LYS A 131 -31.32 -38.72 -16.88
N ILE A 132 -31.70 -39.00 -15.62
CA ILE A 132 -32.73 -40.01 -15.32
C ILE A 132 -34.09 -39.64 -15.92
N ILE A 133 -34.43 -38.36 -15.97
CA ILE A 133 -35.69 -37.89 -16.57
C ILE A 133 -35.65 -38.04 -18.08
N GLU A 134 -34.53 -37.68 -18.73
CA GLU A 134 -34.33 -37.85 -20.17
C GLU A 134 -34.52 -39.31 -20.59
N GLU A 135 -33.85 -40.26 -19.92
CA GLU A 135 -33.99 -41.71 -20.18
C GLU A 135 -35.44 -42.20 -20.01
N LYS A 136 -36.17 -41.68 -19.01
CA LYS A 136 -37.59 -42.03 -18.79
C LYS A 136 -38.53 -41.42 -19.82
N MET A 137 -38.18 -40.29 -20.42
CA MET A 137 -38.97 -39.67 -21.49
C MET A 137 -38.82 -40.46 -22.79
N GLU A 138 -37.60 -40.83 -23.15
CA GLU A 138 -37.33 -41.64 -24.35
C GLU A 138 -38.09 -42.98 -24.34
N GLY A 139 -38.06 -43.72 -23.22
CA GLY A 139 -38.78 -45.00 -23.13
C GLY A 139 -40.31 -44.87 -23.21
N LYS A 140 -40.89 -43.75 -22.76
CA LYS A 140 -42.34 -43.53 -22.88
C LYS A 140 -42.76 -43.20 -24.30
N ASP A 141 -41.93 -42.50 -25.05
CA ASP A 141 -42.21 -42.18 -26.45
C ASP A 141 -42.25 -43.46 -27.29
N GLU A 142 -41.34 -44.41 -27.06
CA GLU A 142 -41.38 -45.74 -27.70
C GLU A 142 -42.65 -46.54 -27.37
N ASP A 143 -43.06 -46.56 -26.10
CA ASP A 143 -44.29 -47.22 -25.65
C ASP A 143 -45.55 -46.66 -26.33
N ILE A 144 -45.61 -45.34 -26.50
CA ILE A 144 -46.74 -44.67 -27.18
C ILE A 144 -46.74 -45.03 -28.66
N VAL A 145 -45.59 -44.94 -29.34
CA VAL A 145 -45.46 -45.31 -30.77
C VAL A 145 -45.88 -46.76 -30.99
N ASN A 146 -45.42 -47.69 -30.15
CA ASN A 146 -45.77 -49.11 -30.25
C ASN A 146 -47.28 -49.35 -30.07
N LYS A 147 -47.92 -48.69 -29.10
CA LYS A 147 -49.37 -48.80 -28.88
C LYS A 147 -50.18 -48.28 -30.07
N VAL A 148 -49.80 -47.11 -30.61
CA VAL A 148 -50.47 -46.53 -31.78
C VAL A 148 -50.31 -47.43 -33.00
N THR A 149 -49.10 -47.91 -33.28
CA THR A 149 -48.81 -48.77 -34.43
C THR A 149 -49.60 -50.08 -34.38
N ASN A 150 -49.67 -50.72 -33.20
CA ASN A 150 -50.45 -51.95 -33.02
C ASN A 150 -51.97 -51.72 -33.17
N SER A 151 -52.49 -50.55 -32.79
CA SER A 151 -53.91 -50.22 -32.95
C SER A 151 -54.33 -49.94 -34.39
N LEU A 152 -53.37 -49.63 -35.28
CA LEU A 152 -53.61 -49.35 -36.70
C LEU A 152 -53.50 -50.61 -37.58
N LEU A 153 -52.99 -51.72 -37.03
CA LEU A 153 -52.79 -53.00 -37.72
C LEU A 153 -53.89 -54.04 -37.46
N LEU A 154 -54.89 -53.70 -36.64
CA LEU A 154 -56.10 -54.50 -36.36
C LEU A 154 -57.32 -53.89 -37.05
#